data_AF-A0A430BAY7-F1
#
_entry.id   AF-A0A430BAY7-F1
#
_cell.length_a   1.000
_cell.length_b   1.000
_cell.length_c   1.000
_cell.angle_alpha   90.00
_cell.angle_beta   90.00
_cell.angle_gamma   90.00
#
_symmetry.space_group_name_H-M   'P 1'
#
loop_
_entity.id
_entity.type
_entity.pdbx_description
1 polymer ?
#
loop_
_entity_poly.entity_id
_entity_poly.type
_entity_poly.pdbx_seq_one_letter_code
_entity_poly.pdbx_strand_id
1 'polypeptide(L)' 'ATGGPVAPGRAYMVGERGPELFVPTASGQVVPGGGGGRDVRVNIAVQGRGSESEARLLARSARQVARAVRGALQ' A
#
# COMPACT_ATOMS: atom_id res chain seq x y z
N ALA A 1 6.09 8.46 5.26
CA ALA A 1 6.88 9.69 5.57
C ALA A 1 6.59 10.16 6.99
N THR A 2 7.60 10.53 7.79
CA THR A 2 7.46 10.73 9.25
C THR A 2 6.79 12.04 9.69
N GLY A 3 6.70 13.04 8.80
CA GLY A 3 6.14 14.37 9.11
C GLY A 3 7.05 15.21 10.01
N GLY A 4 6.54 16.35 10.48
CA GLY A 4 7.27 17.26 11.38
C GLY A 4 7.05 18.76 11.12
N PRO A 5 7.58 19.64 11.99
CA PRO A 5 7.47 21.09 11.82
C PRO A 5 8.24 21.58 10.58
N VAL A 6 7.69 22.59 9.91
CA VAL A 6 8.29 23.20 8.72
C VAL A 6 8.39 24.71 8.83
N ALA A 7 9.41 25.27 8.20
CA ALA A 7 9.71 26.70 8.16
C ALA A 7 9.66 27.22 6.71
N PRO A 8 9.26 28.50 6.50
CA PRO A 8 9.18 29.11 5.18
C PRO A 8 10.48 29.00 4.38
N GLY A 9 10.38 28.74 3.08
CA GLY A 9 11.49 28.75 2.12
C GLY A 9 12.47 27.58 2.21
N ARG A 10 12.31 26.68 3.19
CA ARG A 10 13.14 25.47 3.33
C ARG A 10 12.49 24.29 2.59
N ALA A 11 13.28 23.56 1.82
CA ALA A 11 12.81 22.34 1.18
C ALA A 11 12.75 21.17 2.18
N TYR A 12 11.65 20.43 2.14
CA TYR A 12 11.42 19.21 2.91
C TYR A 12 11.08 18.08 1.96
N MET A 13 11.64 16.90 2.20
CA MET A 13 11.31 15.70 1.44
C MET A 13 10.06 15.05 2.04
N VAL A 14 9.01 14.93 1.23
CA VAL A 14 7.72 14.32 1.59
C VAL A 14 7.42 13.18 0.62
N GLY A 15 6.55 12.25 1.03
CA GLY A 15 6.17 11.10 0.19
C GLY A 15 7.00 9.84 0.43
N GLU A 16 6.34 8.69 0.30
CA GLU A 16 6.92 7.35 0.54
C GLU A 16 6.91 6.44 -0.69
N ARG A 17 6.23 6.84 -1.77
CA ARG A 17 6.25 6.17 -3.09
C ARG A 17 6.99 6.98 -4.17
N GLY A 18 7.84 7.90 -3.75
CA GLY A 18 8.57 8.84 -4.58
C GLY A 18 8.91 10.09 -3.76
N PRO A 19 10.17 10.55 -3.74
CA PRO A 19 10.55 11.73 -2.98
C PRO A 19 10.02 12.99 -3.66
N GLU A 20 8.99 13.62 -3.09
CA GLU A 20 8.49 14.93 -3.48
C GLU A 20 9.15 16.01 -2.62
N LEU A 21 9.45 17.17 -3.21
CA LEU A 21 9.93 18.33 -2.47
C LEU A 21 8.77 19.27 -2.13
N PHE A 22 8.61 19.53 -0.84
CA PHE A 22 7.69 20.51 -0.31
C PHE A 22 8.47 21.74 0.18
N VAL A 23 8.16 22.91 -0.37
CA VAL A 23 8.75 24.20 0.02
C VAL A 23 7.62 25.12 0.49
N PRO A 24 7.38 25.25 1.81
CA PRO A 24 6.27 26.05 2.31
C PRO A 24 6.60 27.54 2.23
N THR A 25 5.57 28.37 2.05
CA THR A 25 5.68 29.84 2.11
C THR A 25 5.40 30.39 3.52
N ALA A 26 4.90 29.54 4.42
CA ALA A 26 4.55 29.89 5.81
C ALA A 26 4.99 28.77 6.78
N SER A 27 5.15 29.10 8.06
CA SER A 27 5.44 28.12 9.10
C SER A 27 4.25 27.17 9.29
N GLY A 28 4.53 25.91 9.61
CA GLY A 28 3.47 24.92 9.80
C GLY A 28 3.99 23.54 10.20
N GLN A 29 3.20 22.50 9.92
CA GLN A 29 3.55 21.12 10.22
C GLN A 29 3.09 20.19 9.10
N VAL A 30 3.96 19.26 8.70
CA VAL A 30 3.58 18.13 7.85
C VAL A 30 2.99 17.05 8.76
N VAL A 31 1.72 16.75 8.54
CA VAL A 31 1.02 15.65 9.21
C VAL A 31 1.16 14.40 8.34
N PRO A 32 1.75 13.30 8.84
CA PRO A 32 1.77 12.04 8.11
C PRO A 32 0.35 11.60 7.75
N GLY A 33 0.14 11.23 6.49
CA GLY A 33 -1.08 10.53 6.10
C GLY A 33 -1.19 9.24 6.91
N GLY A 34 -2.33 9.01 7.55
CA GLY A 34 -2.52 7.94 8.53
C GLY A 34 -1.89 6.63 8.11
N GLY A 35 -0.87 6.20 8.86
CA GLY A 35 -0.33 4.85 8.85
C GLY A 35 -1.29 3.88 9.53
N GLY A 36 -2.52 3.82 9.03
CA GLY A 36 -3.45 2.73 9.30
C GLY A 36 -3.47 1.88 8.06
N GLY A 37 -2.95 0.65 8.15
CA GLY A 37 -3.11 -0.32 7.08
C GLY A 37 -4.56 -0.27 6.59
N ARG A 38 -4.76 0.14 5.33
CA ARG A 38 -6.10 0.13 4.75
C ARG A 38 -6.63 -1.30 4.94
N ASP A 39 -7.75 -1.45 5.63
CA ASP A 39 -8.39 -2.77 5.75
C ASP A 39 -8.95 -3.11 4.37
N VAL A 40 -8.08 -3.69 3.53
CA VAL A 40 -8.41 -4.07 2.17
C VAL A 40 -8.87 -5.53 2.19
N ARG A 41 -10.18 -5.71 2.30
CA ARG A 41 -10.81 -7.02 2.13
C ARG A 41 -10.94 -7.36 0.65
N VAL A 42 -10.15 -8.32 0.18
CA VAL A 42 -10.19 -8.81 -1.22
C VAL A 42 -10.88 -10.16 -1.28
N ASN A 43 -12.04 -10.22 -1.94
CA ASN A 43 -12.77 -11.46 -2.20
C ASN A 43 -12.37 -12.01 -3.58
N ILE A 44 -11.80 -13.21 -3.64
CA ILE A 44 -11.35 -13.84 -4.89
C ILE A 44 -12.12 -15.16 -5.06
N ALA A 45 -13.06 -15.19 -6.00
CA ALA A 45 -13.77 -16.41 -6.36
C ALA A 45 -13.02 -17.11 -7.51
N VAL A 46 -12.47 -18.30 -7.24
CA VAL A 46 -11.81 -19.13 -8.27
C VAL A 46 -12.70 -20.31 -8.57
N GLN A 47 -13.27 -20.35 -9.78
CA GLN A 47 -14.17 -21.41 -10.22
C GLN A 47 -13.36 -22.52 -10.92
N GLY A 48 -13.44 -23.75 -10.40
CA GLY A 48 -12.88 -24.95 -11.03
C GLY A 48 -13.98 -25.91 -11.47
N ARG A 49 -13.73 -26.70 -12.51
CA ARG A 49 -14.70 -27.66 -13.07
C ARG A 49 -14.46 -29.05 -12.46
N GLY A 50 -14.52 -29.13 -11.14
CA GLY A 50 -14.79 -30.35 -10.37
C GLY A 50 -13.90 -31.58 -10.65
N SER A 51 -12.67 -31.58 -10.12
CA SER A 51 -11.86 -32.78 -9.88
C SER A 51 -10.96 -32.58 -8.63
N GLU A 52 -10.61 -33.65 -7.90
CA GLU A 52 -9.74 -33.55 -6.70
C GLU A 52 -8.36 -32.94 -7.01
N SER A 53 -7.84 -33.21 -8.20
CA SER A 53 -6.60 -32.61 -8.71
C SER A 53 -6.73 -31.10 -8.89
N GLU A 54 -7.89 -30.60 -9.32
CA GLU A 54 -8.16 -29.17 -9.40
C GLU A 54 -8.21 -28.50 -8.03
N ALA A 55 -8.74 -29.14 -6.98
CA ALA A 55 -8.75 -28.54 -5.63
C ALA A 55 -7.33 -28.20 -5.16
N ARG A 56 -6.36 -29.09 -5.43
CA ARG A 56 -4.95 -28.86 -5.11
C ARG A 56 -4.33 -27.76 -5.98
N LEU A 57 -4.68 -27.70 -7.26
CA LEU A 57 -4.23 -26.64 -8.18
C LEU A 57 -4.78 -25.27 -7.77
N LEU A 58 -6.08 -25.18 -7.48
CA LEU A 58 -6.76 -23.99 -6.98
C LEU A 58 -6.12 -23.48 -5.69
N ALA A 59 -5.79 -24.36 -4.74
CA ALA A 59 -5.11 -23.98 -3.50
C ALA A 59 -3.68 -23.45 -3.72
N ARG A 60 -2.98 -23.86 -4.80
CA ARG A 60 -1.69 -23.27 -5.19
C ARG A 60 -1.89 -21.90 -5.83
N SER A 61 -2.84 -21.77 -6.75
CA SER A 61 -3.17 -20.50 -7.41
C SER A 61 -3.65 -19.44 -6.42
N ALA A 62 -4.52 -19.79 -5.46
CA ALA A 62 -5.01 -18.87 -4.44
C ALA A 62 -3.87 -18.26 -3.60
N ARG A 63 -2.85 -19.08 -3.25
CA ARG A 63 -1.65 -18.60 -2.54
C ARG A 63 -0.79 -17.69 -3.39
N GLN A 64 -0.66 -17.96 -4.68
CA GLN A 64 0.07 -17.09 -5.62
C GLN A 64 -0.61 -15.73 -5.75
N VAL A 65 -1.95 -15.71 -5.93
CA VAL A 65 -2.72 -14.46 -5.99
C VAL A 65 -2.62 -13.70 -4.66
N ALA A 66 -2.76 -14.38 -3.52
CA ALA A 66 -2.64 -13.76 -2.20
C ALA A 66 -1.27 -13.10 -1.97
N ARG A 67 -0.18 -13.70 -2.46
CA ARG A 67 1.16 -13.10 -2.39
C ARG A 67 1.30 -11.88 -3.28
N ALA A 68 0.81 -11.94 -4.52
CA ALA A 68 0.86 -10.82 -5.46
C ALA A 68 0.04 -9.62 -4.95
N VAL A 69 -1.17 -9.87 -4.46
CA VAL A 69 -2.04 -8.85 -3.87
C VAL A 69 -1.39 -8.22 -2.64
N ARG A 70 -0.80 -9.02 -1.74
CA ARG A 70 -0.10 -8.51 -0.55
C ARG A 70 1.06 -7.59 -0.90
N GLY A 71 1.82 -7.90 -1.95
CA GLY A 71 2.93 -7.05 -2.43
C GLY A 71 2.45 -5.74 -3.05
N ALA A 72 1.29 -5.75 -3.71
CA ALA A 72 0.71 -4.55 -4.34
C ALA A 72 -0.02 -3.61 -3.36
N LEU A 73 -0.33 -4.07 -2.15
CA LEU A 73 -1.04 -3.29 -1.12
C LEU A 73 -0.11 -2.61 -0.11
N GLN A 74 1.21 -2.77 -0.24
CA GLN A 74 2.21 -1.97 0.48
C GLN A 74 2.53 -0.70 -0.32
#